data_AF-A0A534RPJ9-F1
#
_entry.id   AF-A0A534RPJ9-F1
#
_cell.length_a   1.000
_cell.length_b   1.000
_cell.length_c   1.000
_cell.angle_alpha   90.00
_cell.angle_beta   90.00
_cell.angle_gamma   90.00
#
_symmetry.space_group_name_H-M   'P 1'
#
loop_
_entity.id
_entity.type
_entity.pdbx_description
1 polymer ?
#
loop_
_entity_poly.entity_id
_entity_poly.type
_entity_poly.pdbx_seq_one_letter_code
_entity_poly.pdbx_strand_id
1 'polypeptide(L)'
;MIARTGLLRLRVGRASLHAEAIRHGAVAWAGESSYADVAELADAIARLAAEAPAGCRRLTVALERPPVQLRTLADLPSVKPRVLRALVAHQASRFFRRNGQALVTDAAWIEHGTARAVRAAAVEEPLVEAIAAGARAAGLVLETIAPADEEGRFALLPTSERARRERAGRRRRWRLVVAAVMAWVSAGALFVGRLAWERRAVERELAALEQPLAAVLAARRELRDAAATVRAVMAAERLRGRSLAALGAIAQALPDSAALTSLAWSDGSGVLSGAARHAAAVVAILDRAGAVSAPRLEGPVVREPFGGRDWERFTIAFGGKDHD
;
A
#
# COMPACT_ATOMS: atom_id res chain seq x y z
N MET A 1 28.44 -19.53 19.10
CA MET A 1 29.48 -19.28 20.12
C MET A 1 30.54 -18.35 19.50
N ILE A 2 30.56 -17.06 19.85
CA ILE A 2 31.59 -16.14 19.33
C ILE A 2 32.84 -16.39 20.17
N ALA A 3 33.83 -17.11 19.62
CA ALA A 3 35.11 -17.28 20.29
C ALA A 3 35.67 -15.91 20.66
N ARG A 4 35.88 -15.65 21.95
CA ARG A 4 36.51 -14.41 22.42
C ARG A 4 37.91 -14.36 21.83
N THR A 5 38.11 -13.48 20.86
CA THR A 5 39.39 -13.28 20.19
C THR A 5 40.42 -12.76 21.19
N GLY A 6 41.60 -13.36 21.22
CA GLY A 6 42.71 -12.90 22.05
C GLY A 6 43.15 -11.49 21.66
N LEU A 7 43.71 -10.76 22.63
CA LEU A 7 44.27 -9.43 22.45
C LEU A 7 45.78 -9.49 22.64
N LEU A 8 46.54 -8.96 21.68
CA LEU A 8 47.96 -8.69 21.85
C LEU A 8 48.11 -7.23 22.30
N ARG A 9 48.76 -6.99 23.43
CA ARG A 9 49.13 -5.66 23.91
C ARG A 9 50.62 -5.48 23.68
N LEU A 10 50.99 -4.39 23.02
CA LEU A 10 52.40 -4.01 22.82
C LEU A 10 52.70 -2.74 23.61
N ARG A 11 53.87 -2.67 24.24
CA ARG A 11 54.46 -1.47 24.82
C ARG A 11 55.71 -1.12 24.03
N VAL A 12 55.73 0.06 23.44
CA VAL A 12 56.82 0.51 22.55
C VAL A 12 57.59 1.62 23.27
N GLY A 13 58.82 1.31 23.67
CA GLY A 13 59.79 2.25 24.19
C GLY A 13 60.64 2.88 23.08
N ARG A 14 61.80 3.46 23.44
CA ARG A 14 62.73 4.07 22.47
C ARG A 14 63.47 3.06 21.59
N ALA A 15 63.82 1.91 22.17
CA ALA A 15 64.59 0.84 21.51
C ALA A 15 64.19 -0.56 22.01
N SER A 16 63.07 -0.64 22.73
CA SER A 16 62.52 -1.87 23.31
C SER A 16 61.04 -1.98 22.96
N LEU A 17 60.61 -3.21 22.78
CA LEU A 17 59.25 -3.61 22.44
C LEU A 17 58.86 -4.77 23.36
N HIS A 18 57.92 -4.53 24.26
CA HIS A 18 57.35 -5.57 25.12
C HIS A 18 55.97 -5.97 24.62
N ALA A 19 55.67 -7.26 24.60
CA ALA A 19 54.44 -7.82 24.09
C ALA A 19 53.78 -8.72 25.13
N GLU A 20 52.47 -8.60 25.28
CA GLU A 20 51.67 -9.43 26.18
C GLU A 20 50.44 -9.95 25.42
N ALA A 21 50.26 -11.26 25.35
CA ALA A 21 49.05 -11.86 24.83
C ALA A 21 48.05 -12.09 25.97
N ILE A 22 46.93 -11.38 25.94
CA ILE A 22 45.88 -11.45 26.95
C ILE A 22 44.74 -12.33 26.43
N ARG A 23 44.39 -13.36 27.20
CA ARG A 23 43.26 -14.26 26.97
C ARG A 23 42.39 -14.35 28.21
N HIS A 24 41.09 -14.18 28.05
CA HIS A 24 40.14 -14.22 29.18
C HIS A 24 40.51 -13.28 30.35
N GLY A 25 41.19 -12.17 30.06
CA GLY A 25 41.64 -11.21 31.08
C GLY A 25 42.95 -11.58 31.78
N ALA A 26 43.53 -12.75 31.50
CA ALA A 26 44.82 -13.16 32.02
C ALA A 26 45.92 -13.05 30.95
N VAL A 27 47.14 -12.72 31.37
CA VAL A 27 48.32 -12.75 30.50
C VAL A 27 48.69 -14.22 30.26
N ALA A 28 48.54 -14.66 29.02
CA ALA A 28 48.82 -16.04 28.59
C ALA A 28 50.23 -16.21 28.04
N TRP A 29 50.86 -15.11 27.60
CA TRP A 29 52.23 -15.08 27.08
C TRP A 29 52.76 -13.66 27.17
N ALA A 30 54.07 -13.53 27.37
CA ALA A 30 54.78 -12.26 27.28
C ALA A 30 56.12 -12.48 26.56
N GLY A 31 56.58 -11.47 25.82
CA GLY A 31 57.84 -11.50 25.09
C GLY A 31 58.41 -10.10 24.92
N GLU A 32 59.72 -10.01 24.74
CA GLU A 32 60.43 -8.74 24.55
C GLU A 32 61.35 -8.83 23.34
N SER A 33 61.44 -7.75 22.57
CA SER A 33 62.40 -7.58 21.48
C SER A 33 63.00 -6.18 21.56
N SER A 34 64.28 -6.05 21.24
CA SER A 34 64.90 -4.76 20.92
C SER A 34 64.79 -4.48 19.42
N TYR A 35 64.96 -3.21 19.06
CA TYR A 35 65.06 -2.74 17.67
C TYR A 35 66.00 -1.53 17.63
N ALA A 36 66.83 -1.41 16.59
CA ALA A 36 67.81 -0.33 16.47
C ALA A 36 67.21 0.94 15.85
N ASP A 37 66.32 0.77 14.86
CA ASP A 37 65.67 1.86 14.14
C ASP A 37 64.18 1.62 13.88
N VAL A 38 63.49 2.65 13.38
CA VAL A 38 62.05 2.59 13.08
C VAL A 38 61.74 1.64 11.91
N ALA A 39 62.70 1.36 11.03
CA ALA A 39 62.50 0.44 9.91
C ALA A 39 62.45 -1.02 10.41
N GLU A 40 63.27 -1.37 11.39
CA GLU A 40 63.29 -2.70 12.04
C GLU A 40 62.07 -2.96 12.94
N LEU A 41 61.39 -1.90 13.41
CA LEU A 41 60.26 -2.03 14.33
C LEU A 41 59.13 -2.89 13.76
N ALA A 42 58.83 -2.74 12.45
CA ALA A 42 57.77 -3.52 11.81
C ALA A 42 58.07 -5.04 11.86
N ASP A 43 59.32 -5.41 11.63
CA ASP A 43 59.78 -6.81 11.67
C ASP A 43 59.82 -7.34 13.10
N ALA A 44 60.26 -6.53 14.07
CA ALA A 44 60.23 -6.89 15.49
C ALA A 44 58.79 -7.20 15.97
N ILE A 45 57.81 -6.38 15.55
CA ILE A 45 56.39 -6.61 15.83
C ILE A 45 55.91 -7.91 15.18
N ALA A 46 56.27 -8.15 13.93
CA ALA A 46 55.87 -9.37 13.21
C ALA A 46 56.44 -10.64 13.86
N ARG A 47 57.70 -10.61 14.31
CA ARG A 47 58.34 -11.72 15.04
C ARG A 47 57.64 -12.00 16.36
N LEU A 48 57.44 -10.99 17.22
CA LEU A 48 56.74 -11.18 18.50
C LEU A 48 55.30 -11.67 18.31
N ALA A 49 54.62 -11.21 17.25
CA ALA A 49 53.28 -11.68 16.94
C ALA A 49 53.23 -13.15 16.49
N ALA A 50 54.30 -13.64 15.84
CA ALA A 50 54.41 -15.05 15.43
C ALA A 50 54.67 -15.99 16.62
N GLU A 51 55.37 -15.51 17.65
CA GLU A 51 55.59 -16.24 18.91
C GLU A 51 54.35 -16.27 19.81
N ALA A 52 53.46 -15.29 19.66
CA ALA A 52 52.26 -15.18 20.47
C ALA A 52 51.27 -16.35 20.24
N PRO A 53 50.55 -16.80 21.28
CA PRO A 53 49.58 -17.89 21.16
C PRO A 53 48.50 -17.66 20.07
N ALA A 54 48.24 -18.68 19.25
CA ALA A 54 47.31 -18.63 18.11
C ALA A 54 45.87 -18.21 18.47
N GLY A 55 45.34 -17.15 17.87
CA GLY A 55 43.98 -16.63 18.13
C GLY A 55 43.96 -15.19 18.65
N CYS A 56 45.12 -14.60 18.92
CA CYS A 56 45.28 -13.16 19.06
C CYS A 56 45.16 -12.49 17.69
N ARG A 57 44.05 -11.80 17.43
CA ARG A 57 43.82 -11.07 16.17
C ARG A 57 43.74 -9.57 16.35
N ARG A 58 43.65 -9.11 17.59
CA ARG A 58 43.49 -7.70 17.96
C ARG A 58 44.80 -7.21 18.55
N LEU A 59 45.20 -5.99 18.22
CA LEU A 59 46.42 -5.39 18.70
C LEU A 59 46.14 -4.00 19.32
N THR A 60 46.53 -3.81 20.56
CA THR A 60 46.55 -2.50 21.24
C THR A 60 47.98 -2.11 21.55
N VAL A 61 48.36 -0.87 21.25
CA VAL A 61 49.73 -0.40 21.43
C VAL A 61 49.76 0.75 22.42
N ALA A 62 50.62 0.63 23.42
CA ALA A 62 50.96 1.65 24.39
C ALA A 62 52.34 2.22 24.04
N LEU A 63 52.44 3.52 23.86
CA LEU A 63 53.70 4.21 23.59
C LEU A 63 54.25 4.77 24.90
N GLU A 64 55.48 4.39 25.24
CA GLU A 64 56.19 4.95 26.38
C GLU A 64 56.89 6.26 25.97
N ARG A 65 57.32 7.06 26.96
CA ARG A 65 58.18 8.22 26.70
C ARG A 65 59.61 7.73 26.46
N PRO A 66 60.40 8.36 25.58
CA PRO A 66 60.17 9.63 24.87
C PRO A 66 59.42 9.60 23.51
N PRO A 67 59.14 8.47 22.82
CA PRO A 67 58.47 8.49 21.51
C PRO A 67 57.15 9.28 21.42
N VAL A 68 56.41 9.38 22.53
CA VAL A 68 55.17 10.17 22.61
C VAL A 68 55.37 11.45 23.42
N GLN A 69 54.94 12.58 22.86
CA GLN A 69 54.92 13.88 23.53
C GLN A 69 53.52 14.13 24.11
N LEU A 70 53.44 14.33 25.43
CA LEU A 70 52.21 14.69 26.13
C LEU A 70 52.25 16.14 26.58
N ARG A 71 51.17 16.88 26.32
CA ARG A 71 51.00 18.27 26.72
C ARG A 71 49.62 18.52 27.30
N THR A 72 49.56 19.39 28.29
CA THR A 72 48.31 19.98 28.76
C THR A 72 48.22 21.38 28.17
N LEU A 73 47.17 21.65 27.40
CA LEU A 73 46.93 22.91 26.71
C LEU A 73 45.79 23.65 27.45
N ALA A 74 46.04 24.90 27.80
CA ALA A 74 45.06 25.83 28.33
C ALA A 74 44.52 26.75 27.21
N ASP A 75 43.46 27.50 27.50
CA ASP A 75 42.95 28.60 26.68
C ASP A 75 42.49 28.22 25.26
N LEU A 76 42.06 26.97 25.06
CA LEU A 76 41.44 26.53 23.81
C LEU A 76 39.92 26.80 23.83
N PRO A 77 39.34 27.21 22.70
CA PRO A 77 37.89 27.45 22.62
C PRO A 77 37.11 26.16 22.90
N SER A 78 35.97 26.30 23.59
CA SER A 78 35.07 25.18 23.88
C SER A 78 34.41 24.67 22.60
N VAL A 79 35.00 23.62 22.01
CA VAL A 79 34.53 23.01 20.77
C VAL A 79 34.27 21.51 20.96
N LYS A 80 33.48 20.94 20.05
CA LYS A 80 33.21 19.49 20.01
C LYS A 80 34.54 18.70 19.85
N PRO A 81 34.68 17.49 20.43
CA PRO A 81 35.94 16.73 20.42
C PRO A 81 36.56 16.54 19.02
N ARG A 82 35.74 16.33 17.99
CA ARG A 82 36.23 16.21 16.59
C ARG A 82 36.91 17.50 16.10
N VAL A 83 36.33 18.66 16.42
CA VAL A 83 36.88 19.96 16.04
C VAL A 83 38.13 20.26 16.86
N LEU A 84 38.15 19.90 18.14
CA LEU A 84 39.34 20.01 19.00
C LEU A 84 40.53 19.23 18.41
N ARG A 85 40.33 17.97 18.04
CA ARG A 85 41.38 17.14 17.43
C ARG A 85 41.91 17.74 16.13
N ALA A 86 41.02 18.28 15.29
CA ALA A 86 41.40 18.95 14.05
C ALA A 86 42.19 20.25 14.31
N LEU A 87 41.79 21.04 15.30
CA LEU A 87 42.49 22.26 15.71
C LEU A 87 43.91 21.94 16.20
N VAL A 88 44.05 20.95 17.09
CA VAL A 88 45.37 20.52 17.60
C VAL A 88 46.25 19.97 16.49
N ALA A 89 45.69 19.19 15.56
CA ALA A 89 46.43 18.69 14.40
C ALA A 89 46.91 19.83 13.50
N HIS A 90 46.07 20.83 13.24
CA HIS A 90 46.42 21.98 12.41
C HIS A 90 47.52 22.85 13.05
N GLN A 91 47.50 22.98 14.39
CA GLN A 91 48.47 23.77 15.16
C GLN A 91 49.56 22.90 15.81
N ALA A 92 49.83 21.70 15.29
CA ALA A 92 50.73 20.75 15.95
C ALA A 92 52.16 21.31 16.15
N SER A 93 52.66 22.16 15.24
CA SER A 93 53.97 22.83 15.39
C SER A 93 54.04 23.81 16.55
N ARG A 94 52.91 24.39 16.98
CA ARG A 94 52.86 25.32 18.11
C ARG A 94 52.95 24.58 19.45
N PHE A 95 52.35 23.39 19.51
CA PHE A 95 52.20 22.65 20.77
C PHE A 95 53.27 21.57 20.97
N PHE A 96 53.85 21.05 19.89
CA PHE A 96 54.77 19.92 19.92
C PHE A 96 56.05 20.20 19.15
N ARG A 97 57.14 19.57 19.60
CA ARG A 97 58.43 19.66 18.92
C ARG A 97 58.39 18.78 17.67
N ARG A 98 58.76 19.36 16.53
CA ARG A 98 58.91 18.64 15.25
C ARG A 98 60.40 18.42 15.00
N ASN A 99 60.82 17.16 14.88
CA ASN A 99 62.19 16.80 14.49
C ASN A 99 62.31 16.64 12.97
N GLY A 100 61.70 17.55 12.19
CA GLY A 100 61.61 17.44 10.73
C GLY A 100 60.60 16.41 10.19
N GLN A 101 60.00 15.59 11.06
CA GLN A 101 58.99 14.60 10.69
C GLN A 101 57.56 15.11 10.91
N ALA A 102 56.61 14.56 10.14
CA ALA A 102 55.19 14.78 10.36
C ALA A 102 54.74 14.17 11.69
N LEU A 103 53.76 14.80 12.35
CA LEU A 103 53.24 14.36 13.65
C LEU A 103 51.80 13.88 13.51
N VAL A 104 51.52 12.69 14.04
CA VAL A 104 50.16 12.22 14.33
C VAL A 104 49.76 12.74 15.70
N THR A 105 48.69 13.52 15.76
CA THR A 105 48.20 14.09 17.02
C THR A 105 46.82 13.56 17.39
N ASP A 106 46.52 13.57 18.68
CA ASP A 106 45.18 13.44 19.21
C ASP A 106 44.99 14.32 20.46
N ALA A 107 43.75 14.65 20.78
CA ALA A 107 43.39 15.53 21.87
C ALA A 107 42.05 15.13 22.50
N ALA A 108 41.98 15.29 23.82
CA ALA A 108 40.79 15.08 24.61
C ALA A 108 40.64 16.18 25.66
N TRP A 109 39.41 16.60 25.92
CA TRP A 109 39.09 17.44 27.07
C TRP A 109 39.34 16.64 28.35
N ILE A 110 39.98 17.28 29.33
CA ILE A 110 40.13 16.76 30.68
C ILE A 110 39.53 17.76 31.66
N GLU A 111 38.90 17.25 32.70
CA GLU A 111 38.49 18.05 33.85
C GLU A 111 39.71 18.23 34.75
N HIS A 112 40.12 19.46 35.00
CA HIS A 112 41.22 19.78 35.89
C HIS A 112 40.79 20.84 36.90
N GLY A 113 40.16 20.39 37.98
CA GLY A 113 39.52 21.27 38.95
C GLY A 113 38.36 22.06 38.30
N THR A 114 38.33 23.37 38.51
CA THR A 114 37.32 24.27 37.93
C THR A 114 37.64 24.73 36.51
N ALA A 115 38.87 24.53 36.03
CA ALA A 115 39.32 24.96 34.72
C ALA A 115 39.26 23.81 33.70
N ARG A 116 38.75 24.10 32.50
CA ARG A 116 38.69 23.14 31.40
C ARG A 116 40.02 23.13 30.66
N ALA A 117 40.75 22.01 30.74
CA ALA A 117 42.04 21.85 30.05
C ALA A 117 41.94 20.79 28.95
N VAL A 118 42.85 20.87 27.98
CA VAL A 118 42.98 19.85 26.94
C VAL A 118 44.24 19.05 27.19
N ARG A 119 44.11 17.73 27.22
CA ARG A 119 45.26 16.83 27.16
C ARG A 119 45.48 16.45 25.70
N ALA A 120 46.69 16.66 25.20
CA ALA A 120 47.04 16.39 23.81
C ALA A 120 48.29 15.52 23.74
N ALA A 121 48.31 14.62 22.76
CA ALA A 121 49.40 13.70 22.50
C ALA A 121 49.87 13.85 21.05
N ALA A 122 51.18 13.76 20.83
CA ALA A 122 51.78 13.74 19.50
C ALA A 122 52.87 12.67 19.41
N VAL A 123 52.95 12.02 18.25
CA VAL A 123 53.96 11.01 17.92
C VAL A 123 54.38 11.21 16.46
N GLU A 124 55.62 10.87 16.14
CA GLU A 124 56.13 10.94 14.77
C GLU A 124 55.43 9.92 13.87
N GLU A 125 54.97 10.37 12.69
CA GLU A 125 54.22 9.54 11.74
C GLU A 125 54.97 8.28 11.28
N PRO A 126 56.29 8.32 10.99
CA PRO A 126 57.04 7.12 10.62
C PRO A 126 56.96 6.00 11.66
N LEU A 127 56.97 6.33 12.95
CA LEU A 127 56.87 5.34 14.02
C LEU A 127 55.49 4.67 14.02
N VAL A 128 54.43 5.46 13.91
CA VAL A 128 53.05 4.97 13.88
C VAL A 128 52.79 4.11 12.63
N GLU A 129 53.34 4.52 11.47
CA GLU A 129 53.26 3.75 10.23
C GLU A 129 54.04 2.44 10.32
N ALA A 130 55.22 2.40 10.95
CA ALA A 130 55.97 1.17 11.18
C ALA A 130 55.20 0.19 12.07
N ILE A 131 54.55 0.69 13.14
CA ILE A 131 53.67 -0.13 14.00
C ILE A 131 52.49 -0.69 13.19
N ALA A 132 51.84 0.14 12.37
CA ALA A 132 50.74 -0.29 11.53
C ALA A 132 51.18 -1.26 10.42
N ALA A 133 52.39 -1.13 9.89
CA ALA A 133 52.98 -2.05 8.93
C ALA A 133 53.27 -3.41 9.58
N GLY A 134 53.92 -3.44 10.74
CA GLY A 134 54.18 -4.66 11.51
C GLY A 134 52.88 -5.39 11.90
N ALA A 135 51.87 -4.65 12.35
CA ALA A 135 50.54 -5.20 12.63
C ALA A 135 49.91 -5.86 11.38
N ARG A 136 50.00 -5.21 10.21
CA ARG A 136 49.48 -5.75 8.95
C ARG A 136 50.25 -6.99 8.51
N ALA A 137 51.58 -6.98 8.59
CA ALA A 137 52.43 -8.11 8.26
C ALA A 137 52.11 -9.34 9.12
N ALA A 138 51.82 -9.11 10.41
CA ALA A 138 51.38 -10.15 11.35
C ALA A 138 49.91 -10.58 11.18
N GLY A 139 49.14 -9.99 10.26
CA GLY A 139 47.71 -10.25 10.11
C GLY A 139 46.85 -9.78 11.31
N LEU A 140 47.38 -8.87 12.14
CA LEU A 140 46.71 -8.32 13.31
C LEU A 140 45.85 -7.11 12.92
N VAL A 141 44.71 -6.97 13.60
CA VAL A 141 43.87 -5.77 13.55
C VAL A 141 44.36 -4.83 14.64
N LEU A 142 45.21 -3.87 14.25
CA LEU A 142 45.56 -2.74 15.10
C LEU A 142 44.28 -2.01 15.49
N GLU A 143 44.01 -1.85 16.78
CA GLU A 143 42.80 -1.23 17.33
C GLU A 143 43.06 0.19 17.81
N THR A 144 44.13 0.38 18.58
CA THR A 144 44.52 1.67 19.12
C THR A 144 46.03 1.77 19.27
N ILE A 145 46.53 3.00 19.17
CA ILE A 145 47.85 3.41 19.61
C ILE A 145 47.62 4.55 20.58
N ALA A 146 48.04 4.41 21.82
CA ALA A 146 47.84 5.38 22.88
C ALA A 146 49.12 5.57 23.70
N PRO A 147 49.31 6.70 24.38
CA PRO A 147 50.34 6.83 25.41
C PRO A 147 50.10 5.79 26.53
N ALA A 148 51.17 5.19 27.07
CA ALA A 148 51.08 4.18 28.12
C ALA A 148 50.40 4.69 29.40
N ASP A 149 50.61 5.96 29.76
CA ASP A 149 50.00 6.59 30.94
C ASP A 149 48.49 6.89 30.78
N GLU A 150 47.95 6.82 29.56
CA GLU A 150 46.61 7.34 29.21
C GLU A 150 45.85 6.37 28.28
N GLU A 151 45.88 5.08 28.61
CA GLU A 151 45.21 4.03 27.83
C GLU A 151 43.73 4.36 27.59
N GLY A 152 43.29 4.27 26.33
CA GLY A 152 41.88 4.43 25.94
C GLY A 152 41.38 5.87 25.75
N ARG A 153 42.14 6.89 26.17
CA ARG A 153 41.75 8.30 25.95
C ARG A 153 42.16 8.82 24.57
N PHE A 154 43.28 8.33 24.06
CA PHE A 154 43.85 8.74 22.77
C PHE A 154 43.85 7.60 21.75
N ALA A 155 43.71 7.98 20.48
CA ALA A 155 43.82 7.10 19.32
C ALA A 155 44.75 7.73 18.29
N LEU A 156 46.06 7.55 18.51
CA LEU A 156 47.16 8.00 17.64
C LEU A 156 47.32 7.07 16.42
N LEU A 157 46.21 6.73 15.76
CA LEU A 157 46.23 5.92 14.54
C LEU A 157 46.75 6.73 13.36
N PRO A 158 47.50 6.11 12.43
CA PRO A 158 48.00 6.79 11.25
C PRO A 158 46.84 7.19 10.33
N THR A 159 47.07 8.22 9.51
CA THR A 159 46.06 8.76 8.60
C THR A 159 45.55 7.71 7.61
N SER A 160 46.44 6.84 7.15
CA SER A 160 46.17 5.68 6.27
C SER A 160 45.16 4.70 6.89
N GLU A 161 45.36 4.27 8.13
CA GLU A 161 44.47 3.36 8.86
C GLU A 161 43.15 4.02 9.26
N ARG A 162 43.17 5.30 9.66
CA ARG A 162 41.92 6.06 9.90
C ARG A 162 41.06 6.09 8.63
N ALA A 163 41.64 6.43 7.48
CA ALA A 163 40.94 6.43 6.19
C ALA A 163 40.42 5.04 5.80
N ARG A 164 41.21 3.98 6.05
CA ARG A 164 40.81 2.59 5.79
C ARG A 164 39.60 2.19 6.63
N ARG A 165 39.60 2.49 7.93
CA ARG A 165 38.46 2.23 8.83
C ARG A 165 37.22 3.01 8.44
N GLU A 166 37.36 4.28 8.06
CA GLU A 166 36.24 5.08 7.58
C GLU A 166 35.63 4.50 6.31
N ARG A 167 36.45 4.08 5.33
CA ARG A 167 35.97 3.42 4.10
C ARG A 167 35.26 2.11 4.42
N ALA A 168 35.81 1.28 5.31
CA ALA A 168 35.17 0.04 5.73
C ALA A 168 33.83 0.29 6.44
N GLY A 169 33.77 1.29 7.33
CA GLY A 169 32.55 1.70 8.01
C GLY A 169 31.50 2.29 7.05
N ARG A 170 31.92 3.07 6.05
CA ARG A 170 31.04 3.55 4.98
C ARG A 170 30.47 2.40 4.17
N ARG A 171 31.30 1.41 3.77
CA ARG A 171 30.84 0.21 3.05
C ARG A 171 29.83 -0.59 3.86
N ARG A 172 30.06 -0.80 5.17
CA ARG A 172 29.10 -1.49 6.05
C ARG A 172 27.78 -0.73 6.16
N ARG A 173 27.83 0.59 6.40
CA ARG A 173 26.63 1.44 6.43
C ARG A 173 25.88 1.40 5.10
N TRP A 174 26.58 1.47 3.99
CA TRP A 174 25.97 1.42 2.66
C TRP A 174 25.31 0.05 2.41
N ARG A 175 25.95 -1.06 2.81
CA ARG A 175 25.32 -2.39 2.76
C ARG A 175 24.04 -2.48 3.59
N LEU A 176 24.02 -1.88 4.78
CA LEU A 176 22.81 -1.82 5.62
C LEU A 176 21.70 -0.98 4.96
N VAL A 177 22.05 0.16 4.36
CA VAL A 177 21.10 0.99 3.60
C VAL A 177 20.51 0.20 2.43
N VAL A 178 21.35 -0.47 1.62
CA VAL A 178 20.89 -1.30 0.50
C VAL A 178 19.97 -2.42 0.99
N ALA A 179 20.33 -3.13 2.07
CA ALA A 179 19.49 -4.17 2.65
C ALA A 179 18.13 -3.64 3.14
N ALA A 180 18.12 -2.46 3.77
CA ALA A 180 16.88 -1.81 4.21
C ALA A 180 15.98 -1.41 3.03
N VAL A 181 16.55 -0.86 1.95
CA VAL A 181 15.81 -0.53 0.72
C VAL A 181 15.23 -1.79 0.08
N MET A 182 16.02 -2.86 -0.04
CA MET A 182 15.55 -4.14 -0.59
C MET A 182 14.41 -4.75 0.23
N ALA A 183 14.49 -4.68 1.57
CA ALA A 183 13.41 -5.14 2.44
C ALA A 183 12.12 -4.32 2.22
N TRP A 184 12.24 -2.99 2.09
CA TRP A 184 11.10 -2.10 1.80
C TRP A 184 10.44 -2.39 0.45
N VAL A 185 11.24 -2.53 -0.61
CA VAL A 185 10.74 -2.86 -1.96
C VAL A 185 10.04 -4.22 -1.95
N SER A 186 10.61 -5.22 -1.27
CA SER A 186 10.02 -6.55 -1.15
C SER A 186 8.68 -6.51 -0.42
N ALA A 187 8.58 -5.76 0.68
CA ALA A 187 7.32 -5.56 1.40
C ALA A 187 6.25 -4.88 0.53
N GLY A 188 6.64 -3.84 -0.23
CA GLY A 188 5.76 -3.16 -1.17
C GLY A 188 5.25 -4.08 -2.28
N ALA A 189 6.14 -4.89 -2.87
CA ALA A 189 5.77 -5.85 -3.91
C ALA A 189 4.79 -6.92 -3.39
N LEU A 190 5.02 -7.45 -2.18
CA LEU A 190 4.10 -8.39 -1.53
C LEU A 190 2.73 -7.77 -1.27
N PHE A 191 2.69 -6.51 -0.82
CA PHE A 191 1.44 -5.79 -0.58
C PHE A 191 0.64 -5.59 -1.87
N VAL A 192 1.29 -5.11 -2.94
CA VAL A 192 0.63 -4.94 -4.26
C VAL A 192 0.16 -6.29 -4.82
N GLY A 193 0.98 -7.34 -4.69
CA GLY A 193 0.60 -8.69 -5.12
C GLY A 193 -0.62 -9.22 -4.38
N ARG A 194 -0.69 -9.02 -3.06
CA ARG A 194 -1.87 -9.36 -2.25
C ARG A 194 -3.10 -8.60 -2.71
N LEU A 195 -3.00 -7.29 -2.91
CA LEU A 195 -4.12 -6.44 -3.32
C LEU A 195 -4.66 -6.84 -4.70
N ALA A 196 -3.77 -7.19 -5.63
CA ALA A 196 -4.16 -7.71 -6.94
C ALA A 196 -4.87 -9.06 -6.85
N TRP A 197 -4.49 -9.91 -5.88
CA TRP A 197 -5.15 -11.19 -5.67
C TRP A 197 -6.53 -11.05 -5.05
N GLU A 198 -6.66 -10.20 -4.02
CA GLU A 198 -7.95 -9.86 -3.41
C GLU A 198 -8.90 -9.25 -4.45
N ARG A 199 -8.41 -8.32 -5.29
CA ARG A 199 -9.20 -7.77 -6.40
C ARG A 199 -9.71 -8.84 -7.35
N ARG A 200 -8.85 -9.78 -7.77
CA ARG A 200 -9.26 -10.90 -8.64
C ARG A 200 -10.25 -11.84 -7.98
N ALA A 201 -10.19 -12.00 -6.66
CA ALA A 201 -11.18 -12.80 -5.93
C ALA A 201 -12.54 -12.11 -5.94
N VAL A 202 -12.58 -10.81 -5.65
CA VAL A 202 -13.81 -9.99 -5.70
C VAL A 202 -14.40 -9.94 -7.11
N GLU A 203 -13.58 -9.77 -8.15
CA GLU A 203 -14.05 -9.78 -9.54
C GLU A 203 -14.69 -11.14 -9.91
N ARG A 204 -14.16 -12.25 -9.40
CA ARG A 204 -14.78 -13.59 -9.59
C ARG A 204 -16.10 -13.73 -8.85
N GLU A 205 -16.19 -13.23 -7.62
CA GLU A 205 -17.44 -13.24 -6.85
C GLU A 205 -18.51 -12.38 -7.53
N LEU A 206 -18.13 -11.21 -8.05
CA LEU A 206 -19.01 -10.33 -8.81
C LEU A 206 -19.54 -11.04 -10.06
N ALA A 207 -18.66 -11.66 -10.84
CA ALA A 207 -19.05 -12.41 -12.05
C ALA A 207 -19.98 -13.58 -11.72
N ALA A 208 -19.78 -14.25 -10.58
CA ALA A 208 -20.67 -15.33 -10.14
C ALA A 208 -22.08 -14.83 -9.75
N LEU A 209 -22.21 -13.56 -9.34
CA LEU A 209 -23.49 -12.95 -8.96
C LEU A 209 -24.26 -12.37 -10.15
N GLU A 210 -23.64 -12.16 -11.30
CA GLU A 210 -24.32 -11.62 -12.50
C GLU A 210 -25.45 -12.53 -12.99
N GLN A 211 -25.25 -13.85 -12.98
CA GLN A 211 -26.27 -14.82 -13.41
C GLN A 211 -27.51 -14.82 -12.50
N PRO A 212 -27.39 -14.94 -11.16
CA PRO A 212 -28.52 -14.80 -10.25
C PRO A 212 -29.27 -13.48 -10.40
N LEU A 213 -28.54 -12.36 -10.55
CA LEU A 213 -29.15 -11.06 -10.75
C LEU A 213 -29.97 -11.01 -12.04
N ALA A 214 -29.43 -11.53 -13.14
CA ALA A 214 -30.14 -11.62 -14.41
C ALA A 214 -31.41 -12.49 -14.30
N ALA A 215 -31.34 -13.62 -13.59
CA ALA A 215 -32.49 -14.48 -13.34
C ALA A 215 -33.58 -13.79 -12.51
N VAL A 216 -33.21 -13.07 -11.45
CA VAL A 216 -34.16 -12.28 -10.63
C VAL A 216 -34.81 -11.16 -11.46
N LEU A 217 -34.03 -10.48 -12.32
CA LEU A 217 -34.56 -9.45 -13.21
C LEU A 217 -35.50 -10.03 -14.26
N ALA A 218 -35.20 -11.22 -14.81
CA ALA A 218 -36.07 -11.93 -15.74
C ALA A 218 -37.39 -12.33 -15.06
N ALA A 219 -37.34 -12.97 -13.88
CA ALA A 219 -38.54 -13.31 -13.11
C ALA A 219 -39.40 -12.09 -12.76
N ARG A 220 -38.77 -10.95 -12.45
CA ARG A 220 -39.50 -9.69 -12.20
C ARG A 220 -40.21 -9.17 -13.46
N ARG A 221 -39.66 -9.40 -14.65
CA ARG A 221 -40.32 -9.05 -15.92
C ARG A 221 -41.51 -9.96 -16.17
N GLU A 222 -41.34 -11.28 -16.03
CA GLU A 222 -42.41 -12.26 -16.17
C GLU A 222 -43.60 -11.97 -15.22
N LEU A 223 -43.33 -11.62 -13.96
CA LEU A 223 -44.38 -11.23 -13.02
C LEU A 223 -45.13 -9.96 -13.46
N ARG A 224 -44.45 -8.98 -14.05
CA ARG A 224 -45.09 -7.77 -14.58
C ARG A 224 -45.96 -8.08 -15.80
N ASP A 225 -45.50 -8.97 -16.67
CA ASP A 225 -46.22 -9.40 -17.87
C ASP A 225 -47.46 -10.23 -17.51
N ALA A 226 -47.34 -11.13 -16.53
CA ALA A 226 -48.47 -11.86 -15.95
C ALA A 226 -49.49 -10.89 -15.34
N ALA A 227 -49.04 -9.91 -14.56
CA ALA A 227 -49.91 -8.88 -13.97
C ALA A 227 -50.58 -7.99 -15.03
N ALA A 228 -49.93 -7.74 -16.17
CA ALA A 228 -50.54 -7.04 -17.31
C ALA A 228 -51.62 -7.91 -17.98
N THR A 229 -51.36 -9.20 -18.15
CA THR A 229 -52.31 -10.17 -18.74
C THR A 229 -53.56 -10.32 -17.88
N VAL A 230 -53.41 -10.47 -16.56
CA VAL A 230 -54.56 -10.53 -15.62
C VAL A 230 -55.39 -9.26 -15.71
N ARG A 231 -54.75 -8.08 -15.75
CA ARG A 231 -55.46 -6.81 -15.92
C ARG A 231 -56.23 -6.73 -17.25
N ALA A 232 -55.65 -7.25 -18.34
CA ALA A 232 -56.31 -7.31 -19.64
C ALA A 232 -57.54 -8.25 -19.64
N VAL A 233 -57.43 -9.43 -19.03
CA VAL A 233 -58.56 -10.38 -18.88
C VAL A 233 -59.68 -9.75 -18.05
N MET A 234 -59.35 -9.15 -16.90
CA MET A 234 -60.34 -8.46 -16.06
C MET A 234 -61.03 -7.30 -16.80
N ALA A 235 -60.30 -6.58 -17.66
CA ALA A 235 -60.89 -5.54 -18.51
C ALA A 235 -61.85 -6.12 -19.55
N ALA A 236 -61.47 -7.23 -20.19
CA ALA A 236 -62.32 -7.93 -21.17
C ALA A 236 -63.59 -8.51 -20.53
N GLU A 237 -63.51 -9.09 -19.33
CA GLU A 237 -64.67 -9.58 -18.59
C GLU A 237 -65.64 -8.45 -18.23
N ARG A 238 -65.12 -7.30 -17.80
CA ARG A 238 -65.94 -6.11 -17.54
C ARG A 238 -66.65 -5.61 -18.79
N LEU A 239 -65.95 -5.60 -19.93
CA LEU A 239 -66.56 -5.25 -21.22
C LEU A 239 -67.68 -6.24 -21.58
N ARG A 240 -67.43 -7.54 -21.49
CA ARG A 240 -68.43 -8.58 -21.74
C ARG A 240 -69.65 -8.47 -20.81
N GLY A 241 -69.42 -8.23 -19.52
CA GLY A 241 -70.49 -8.02 -18.54
C GLY A 241 -71.37 -6.82 -18.89
N ARG A 242 -70.76 -5.70 -19.31
CA ARG A 242 -71.49 -4.52 -19.81
C ARG A 242 -72.27 -4.84 -21.08
N SER A 243 -71.67 -5.53 -22.05
CA SER A 243 -72.33 -5.91 -23.30
C SER A 243 -73.53 -6.83 -23.06
N LEU A 244 -73.41 -7.82 -22.17
CA LEU A 244 -74.51 -8.71 -21.81
C LEU A 244 -75.62 -8.00 -21.04
N ALA A 245 -75.28 -7.09 -20.12
CA ALA A 245 -76.27 -6.27 -19.42
C ALA A 245 -77.04 -5.37 -20.39
N ALA A 246 -76.35 -4.75 -21.35
CA ALA A 246 -76.98 -3.94 -22.38
C ALA A 246 -77.88 -4.76 -23.32
N LEU A 247 -77.43 -5.95 -23.74
CA LEU A 247 -78.25 -6.91 -24.47
C LEU A 247 -79.52 -7.29 -23.71
N GLY A 248 -79.41 -7.56 -22.41
CA GLY A 248 -80.55 -7.86 -21.54
C GLY A 248 -81.54 -6.69 -21.45
N ALA A 249 -81.04 -5.46 -21.32
CA ALA A 249 -81.88 -4.26 -21.31
C ALA A 249 -82.61 -4.05 -22.64
N ILE A 250 -81.94 -4.24 -23.78
CA ILE A 250 -82.57 -4.18 -25.11
C ILE A 250 -83.63 -5.27 -25.26
N ALA A 251 -83.32 -6.51 -24.87
CA ALA A 251 -84.24 -7.64 -24.97
C ALA A 251 -85.51 -7.44 -24.12
N GLN A 252 -85.39 -6.85 -22.93
CA GLN A 252 -86.53 -6.53 -22.07
C GLN A 252 -87.36 -5.34 -22.56
N ALA A 253 -86.74 -4.40 -23.27
CA ALA A 253 -87.43 -3.24 -23.82
C ALA A 253 -88.16 -3.56 -25.14
N LEU A 254 -87.78 -4.61 -25.86
CA LEU A 254 -88.43 -4.99 -27.11
C LEU A 254 -89.86 -5.50 -26.86
N PRO A 255 -90.87 -5.04 -27.63
CA PRO A 255 -92.21 -5.58 -27.53
C PRO A 255 -92.25 -7.02 -28.05
N ASP A 256 -93.19 -7.85 -27.57
CA ASP A 256 -93.39 -9.25 -28.02
C ASP A 256 -93.65 -9.40 -29.53
N SER A 257 -93.92 -8.29 -30.21
CA SER A 257 -94.13 -8.20 -31.66
C SER A 257 -92.88 -7.79 -32.45
N ALA A 258 -91.70 -7.84 -31.83
CA ALA A 258 -90.41 -7.56 -32.44
C ALA A 258 -89.43 -8.73 -32.22
N ALA A 259 -88.61 -9.01 -33.23
CA ALA A 259 -87.56 -10.00 -33.22
C ALA A 259 -86.24 -9.36 -33.67
N LEU A 260 -85.20 -9.57 -32.89
CA LEU A 260 -83.87 -9.06 -33.15
C LEU A 260 -83.07 -10.10 -33.94
N THR A 261 -82.47 -9.71 -35.06
CA THR A 261 -81.71 -10.61 -35.94
C THR A 261 -80.22 -10.37 -35.88
N SER A 262 -79.78 -9.14 -35.67
CA SER A 262 -78.37 -8.82 -35.44
C SER A 262 -78.21 -7.62 -34.50
N LEU A 263 -77.14 -7.66 -33.71
CA LEU A 263 -76.67 -6.53 -32.91
C LEU A 263 -75.16 -6.41 -33.11
N ALA A 264 -74.72 -5.30 -33.68
CA ALA A 264 -73.33 -4.89 -33.67
C ALA A 264 -73.17 -3.74 -32.68
N TRP A 265 -72.23 -3.86 -31.74
CA TRP A 265 -72.03 -2.87 -30.68
C TRP A 265 -70.54 -2.58 -30.53
N SER A 266 -70.16 -1.30 -30.49
CA SER A 266 -68.83 -0.83 -30.14
C SER A 266 -68.90 0.49 -29.38
N ASP A 267 -68.27 0.54 -28.20
CA ASP A 267 -68.05 1.78 -27.43
C ASP A 267 -69.27 2.68 -27.19
N GLY A 268 -70.43 2.07 -26.90
CA GLY A 268 -71.67 2.80 -26.60
C GLY A 268 -72.45 3.26 -27.83
N SER A 269 -71.94 2.92 -29.02
CA SER A 269 -72.65 3.03 -30.28
C SER A 269 -72.85 1.65 -30.91
N GLY A 270 -73.85 1.52 -31.76
CA GLY A 270 -74.14 0.25 -32.39
C GLY A 270 -75.25 0.32 -33.40
N VAL A 271 -75.43 -0.80 -34.06
CA VAL A 271 -76.47 -1.02 -35.06
C VAL A 271 -77.24 -2.26 -34.65
N LEU A 272 -78.55 -2.08 -34.49
CA LEU A 272 -79.51 -3.13 -34.21
C LEU A 272 -80.32 -3.41 -35.47
N SER A 273 -80.38 -4.65 -35.94
CA SER A 273 -81.30 -5.03 -37.01
C SER A 273 -82.27 -6.10 -36.55
N GLY A 274 -83.50 -6.02 -37.05
CA GLY A 274 -84.59 -6.88 -36.63
C GLY A 274 -85.80 -6.77 -37.55
N ALA A 275 -86.86 -7.44 -37.15
CA ALA A 275 -88.18 -7.31 -37.76
C ALA A 275 -89.20 -7.05 -36.66
N ALA A 276 -90.14 -6.14 -36.89
CA ALA A 276 -91.25 -5.89 -35.96
C ALA A 276 -92.54 -5.63 -36.71
N ARG A 277 -93.68 -5.71 -36.02
CA ARG A 277 -94.95 -5.28 -36.65
C ARG A 277 -94.91 -3.81 -37.06
N HIS A 278 -94.37 -2.95 -36.21
CA HIS A 278 -94.26 -1.50 -36.44
C HIS A 278 -92.86 -1.02 -36.05
N ALA A 279 -91.99 -0.79 -37.03
CA ALA A 279 -90.58 -0.44 -36.79
C ALA A 279 -90.42 0.85 -35.97
N ALA A 280 -91.23 1.88 -36.25
CA ALA A 280 -91.20 3.15 -35.53
C ALA A 280 -91.57 3.01 -34.04
N ALA A 281 -92.44 2.05 -33.69
CA ALA A 281 -92.80 1.80 -32.30
C ALA A 281 -91.64 1.22 -31.50
N VAL A 282 -90.79 0.38 -32.13
CA VAL A 282 -89.59 -0.18 -31.50
C VAL A 282 -88.60 0.92 -31.14
N VAL A 283 -88.37 1.89 -32.03
CA VAL A 283 -87.50 3.05 -31.76
C VAL A 283 -88.01 3.85 -30.57
N ALA A 284 -89.30 4.19 -30.56
CA ALA A 284 -89.89 4.99 -29.49
C ALA A 284 -89.87 4.27 -28.13
N ILE A 285 -90.01 2.94 -28.12
CA ILE A 285 -89.91 2.14 -26.88
C ILE A 285 -88.46 2.04 -26.40
N LEU A 286 -87.51 1.79 -27.30
CA LEU A 286 -86.08 1.73 -26.97
C LEU A 286 -85.56 3.07 -26.43
N ASP A 287 -86.01 4.18 -27.01
CA ASP A 287 -85.70 5.55 -26.55
C ASP A 287 -86.27 5.81 -25.15
N ARG A 288 -87.56 5.49 -24.94
CA ARG A 288 -88.24 5.69 -23.65
C ARG A 288 -87.66 4.82 -22.54
N ALA A 289 -87.27 3.59 -22.85
CA ALA A 289 -86.65 2.68 -21.89
C ALA A 289 -85.23 3.13 -21.50
N GLY A 290 -84.63 4.09 -22.24
CA GLY A 290 -83.24 4.49 -22.07
C GLY A 290 -82.26 3.33 -22.33
N ALA A 291 -82.71 2.28 -23.04
CA ALA A 291 -81.93 1.07 -23.26
C ALA A 291 -80.76 1.32 -24.22
N VAL A 292 -80.90 2.32 -25.09
CA VAL A 292 -79.88 2.78 -26.05
C VAL A 292 -79.92 4.30 -26.17
N SER A 293 -78.77 4.94 -26.36
CA SER A 293 -78.69 6.40 -26.51
C SER A 293 -79.03 6.81 -27.94
N ALA A 294 -80.02 7.70 -28.09
CA ALA A 294 -80.43 8.31 -29.37
C ALA A 294 -80.69 7.28 -30.51
N PRO A 295 -81.65 6.34 -30.35
CA PRO A 295 -81.98 5.38 -31.40
C PRO A 295 -82.61 6.09 -32.60
N ARG A 296 -82.10 5.79 -33.80
CA ARG A 296 -82.62 6.31 -35.07
C ARG A 296 -82.72 5.20 -36.10
N LEU A 297 -83.77 5.19 -36.92
CA LEU A 297 -83.88 4.26 -38.04
C LEU A 297 -82.83 4.60 -39.09
N GLU A 298 -81.99 3.63 -39.41
CA GLU A 298 -80.98 3.72 -40.44
C GLU A 298 -81.44 2.87 -41.65
N GLY A 299 -81.88 3.54 -42.71
CA GLY A 299 -82.33 2.91 -43.94
C GLY A 299 -83.85 2.75 -44.10
N PRO A 300 -84.31 2.32 -45.28
CA PRO A 300 -85.73 2.16 -45.59
C PRO A 300 -86.33 0.96 -44.85
N VAL A 301 -87.53 1.15 -44.29
CA VAL A 301 -88.31 0.08 -43.67
C VAL A 301 -88.91 -0.79 -44.78
N VAL A 302 -88.47 -2.05 -44.87
CA VAL A 302 -88.94 -3.00 -45.89
C VAL A 302 -89.97 -3.92 -45.26
N ARG A 303 -91.18 -3.99 -45.85
CA ARG A 303 -92.21 -4.93 -45.43
C ARG A 303 -91.96 -6.29 -46.06
N GLU A 304 -91.78 -7.30 -45.22
CA GLU A 304 -91.62 -8.70 -45.62
C GLU A 304 -92.74 -9.54 -44.96
N PRO A 305 -93.46 -10.37 -45.74
CA PRO A 305 -94.43 -11.28 -45.16
C PRO A 305 -93.70 -12.42 -44.44
N PHE A 306 -93.85 -12.51 -43.12
CA PHE A 306 -93.26 -13.57 -42.31
C PHE A 306 -94.36 -14.31 -41.54
N GLY A 307 -94.57 -15.59 -41.87
CA GLY A 307 -95.60 -16.42 -41.23
C GLY A 307 -97.05 -15.94 -41.45
N GLY A 308 -97.35 -15.35 -42.62
CA GLY A 308 -98.70 -14.87 -42.96
C GLY A 308 -99.11 -13.56 -42.29
N ARG A 309 -98.16 -12.83 -41.70
CA ARG A 309 -98.34 -11.48 -41.16
C ARG A 309 -97.30 -10.55 -41.77
N ASP A 310 -97.62 -9.27 -41.91
CA ASP A 310 -96.67 -8.26 -42.40
C ASP A 310 -95.71 -7.87 -41.27
N TRP A 311 -94.41 -8.03 -41.52
CA TRP A 311 -93.35 -7.58 -40.64
C TRP A 311 -92.53 -6.51 -41.35
N GLU A 312 -92.10 -5.51 -40.60
CA GLU A 312 -91.23 -4.43 -41.04
C GLU A 312 -89.80 -4.75 -40.61
N ARG A 313 -88.93 -5.04 -41.58
CA ARG A 313 -87.50 -5.15 -41.34
C ARG A 313 -86.95 -3.76 -41.06
N PHE A 314 -86.25 -3.64 -39.95
CA PHE A 314 -85.66 -2.39 -39.50
C PHE A 314 -84.19 -2.56 -39.19
N THR A 315 -83.47 -1.45 -39.35
CA THR A 315 -82.12 -1.27 -38.83
C THR A 315 -82.13 0.03 -38.05
N ILE A 316 -81.68 0.00 -36.81
CA ILE A 316 -81.64 1.13 -35.88
C ILE A 316 -80.18 1.35 -35.51
N ALA A 317 -79.65 2.52 -35.86
CA ALA A 317 -78.39 2.99 -35.32
C ALA A 317 -78.64 3.66 -33.97
N PHE A 318 -77.72 3.50 -33.04
CA PHE A 318 -77.74 4.17 -31.74
C PHE A 318 -76.32 4.52 -31.31
N GLY A 319 -76.20 5.48 -30.40
CA GLY A 319 -74.93 6.09 -29.99
C GLY A 319 -74.54 7.25 -30.92
N GLY A 320 -74.33 8.42 -30.33
CA GLY A 320 -73.91 9.61 -31.04
C GLY A 320 -72.40 9.61 -31.25
N LYS A 321 -71.96 9.55 -32.52
CA LYS A 321 -70.91 10.47 -32.93
C LYS A 321 -71.63 11.78 -33.22
N ASP A 322 -71.74 12.64 -32.22
CA ASP A 322 -71.88 14.07 -32.51
C ASP A 322 -70.57 14.47 -33.19
N HIS A 323 -70.59 14.50 -34.53
CA HIS A 323 -69.56 15.20 -35.29
C HIS A 323 -69.88 16.68 -35.16
N ASP A 324 -69.39 17.28 -34.07
CA ASP A 324 -69.00 18.69 -34.01
C ASP A 324 -67.50 18.82 -34.32
#